data_AF-A0A5J4SIZ8-F1
#
_entry.id   AF-A0A5J4SIZ8-F1
#
_cell.length_a   1.000
_cell.length_b   1.000
_cell.length_c   1.000
_cell.angle_alpha   90.00
_cell.angle_beta   90.00
_cell.angle_gamma   90.00
#
_symmetry.space_group_name_H-M   'P 1'
#
loop_
_entity.id
_entity.type
_entity.pdbx_description
1 polymer ?
#
loop_
_entity_poly.entity_id
_entity_poly.type
_entity_poly.pdbx_seq_one_letter_code
_entity_poly.pdbx_strand_id
1 'polypeptide(L)' 'IAKTPMKRFGDINELNGAVQFLCSDAASFITGALLPIDGGFSAFSGV' A
#
# COMPACT_ATOMS: atom_id res chain seq x y z
N ILE A 1 2.14 4.26 14.99
CA ILE A 1 1.35 3.11 15.46
C ILE A 1 -0.09 3.50 15.81
N ALA A 2 -0.35 4.41 16.77
CA ALA A 2 -1.74 4.75 17.18
C ALA A 2 -2.66 5.24 16.05
N LYS A 3 -2.08 5.76 14.96
CA LYS A 3 -2.78 6.27 13.77
C LYS A 3 -2.73 5.32 12.56
N THR A 4 -2.16 4.13 12.71
CA THR A 4 -2.10 3.11 11.66
C THR A 4 -3.14 2.04 12.01
N PRO A 5 -4.22 1.88 11.22
CA PRO A 5 -5.28 0.91 11.51
C PRO A 5 -4.78 -0.52 11.75
N MET A 6 -3.74 -0.96 11.04
CA MET A 6 -3.12 -2.28 11.24
C MET A 6 -2.28 -2.41 12.53
N LYS A 7 -2.13 -1.33 13.31
CA LYS A 7 -1.47 -1.28 14.64
C LYS A 7 -0.05 -1.84 14.69
N ARG A 8 0.67 -1.81 13.57
CA ARG A 8 2.08 -2.19 13.47
C ARG A 8 2.78 -1.37 12.39
N PHE A 9 4.11 -1.46 12.38
CA PHE A 9 4.87 -1.06 11.20
C PHE A 9 4.81 -2.14 10.13
N GLY A 10 4.96 -1.72 8.88
CA GLY A 10 5.14 -2.62 7.76
C GLY A 10 6.52 -3.30 7.80
N ASP A 11 6.60 -4.48 7.24
CA ASP A 11 7.86 -5.11 6.87
C ASP A 11 8.25 -4.69 5.46
N ILE A 12 9.55 -4.56 5.18
CA ILE A 12 10.05 -4.15 3.86
C ILE A 12 9.56 -5.08 2.74
N ASN A 13 9.37 -6.37 3.03
CA ASN A 13 8.93 -7.35 2.05
C ASN A 13 7.46 -7.18 1.62
N GLU A 14 6.65 -6.42 2.38
CA GLU A 14 5.25 -6.17 2.03
C GLU A 14 5.09 -5.26 0.81
N LEU A 15 6.15 -4.57 0.38
CA LEU A 15 6.17 -3.81 -0.87
C LEU A 15 6.28 -4.70 -2.12
N ASN A 16 6.88 -5.88 -1.99
CA ASN A 16 7.25 -6.72 -3.13
C ASN A 16 6.04 -7.13 -3.97
N GLY A 17 4.92 -7.47 -3.34
CA GLY A 17 3.70 -7.86 -4.04
C GLY A 17 3.09 -6.70 -4.87
N ALA A 18 3.11 -5.49 -4.33
CA ALA A 18 2.62 -4.31 -5.04
C ALA A 18 3.51 -3.97 -6.24
N VAL A 19 4.83 -4.06 -6.09
CA VAL A 19 5.79 -3.88 -7.19
C VAL A 19 5.58 -4.95 -8.27
N GLN A 20 5.50 -6.23 -7.87
CA GLN A 20 5.24 -7.32 -8.81
C GLN A 20 3.94 -7.14 -9.58
N PHE A 21 2.87 -6.73 -8.89
CA PHE A 21 1.59 -6.41 -9.54
C PHE A 21 1.74 -5.29 -10.57
N LEU A 22 2.34 -4.16 -10.19
CA LEU A 22 2.52 -3.00 -11.07
C LEU A 22 3.45 -3.29 -12.26
N CYS A 23 4.38 -4.23 -12.12
CA CYS A 23 5.26 -4.67 -13.21
C CYS A 23 4.66 -5.80 -14.06
N SER A 24 3.49 -6.33 -13.70
CA SER A 24 2.85 -7.44 -14.43
C SER A 24 1.81 -6.96 -15.45
N ASP A 25 1.42 -7.86 -16.36
CA ASP A 25 0.35 -7.60 -17.35
C ASP A 25 -1.00 -7.26 -16.70
N ALA A 26 -1.21 -7.66 -15.44
CA ALA A 26 -2.42 -7.33 -14.70
C ALA A 26 -2.58 -5.81 -14.45
N ALA A 27 -1.49 -5.05 -14.54
CA ALA A 27 -1.48 -3.59 -14.43
C ALA A 27 -1.39 -2.88 -15.79
N SER A 28 -1.59 -3.58 -16.92
CA SER A 28 -1.37 -3.06 -18.28
C SER A 28 -2.13 -1.78 -18.66
N PHE A 29 -3.21 -1.45 -17.96
CA PHE A 29 -3.97 -0.21 -18.16
C PHE A 29 -3.97 0.71 -16.93
N ILE A 30 -3.08 0.47 -15.97
CA ILE A 30 -2.91 1.28 -14.77
C ILE A 30 -1.71 2.21 -14.99
N THR A 31 -1.97 3.50 -15.08
CA THR A 31 -0.94 4.55 -15.15
C THR A 31 -1.41 5.80 -14.42
N GLY A 32 -0.46 6.57 -13.86
CA GLY A 32 -0.75 7.79 -13.10
C GLY A 32 -1.46 7.59 -11.75
N ALA A 33 -1.62 6.35 -11.29
CA ALA A 33 -2.28 6.02 -10.03
C ALA A 33 -1.28 5.96 -8.85
N LEU A 34 -1.75 6.31 -7.66
CA LEU A 34 -1.04 6.12 -6.40
C LEU A 34 -1.64 4.91 -5.66
N LEU A 35 -0.81 3.93 -5.28
CA LEU A 35 -1.21 2.74 -4.54
C LEU A 35 -0.56 2.75 -3.14
N PRO A 36 -1.29 3.15 -2.07
CA PRO A 36 -0.75 3.20 -0.72
C PRO A 36 -0.54 1.80 -0.12
N ILE A 37 0.68 1.51 0.30
CA ILE A 37 1.06 0.28 1.03
C ILE A 37 1.52 0.68 2.43
N ASP A 38 0.58 1.07 3.30
CA ASP A 38 0.88 1.84 4.51
C ASP A 38 0.14 1.37 5.77
N GLY A 39 -0.50 0.20 5.70
CA GLY A 39 -1.30 -0.34 6.79
C GLY A 39 -2.57 0.46 7.12
N GLY A 40 -3.09 1.22 6.14
CA GLY A 40 -4.31 2.02 6.24
C GLY A 40 -4.07 3.43 6.78
N PHE A 41 -2.82 3.88 6.87
CA PHE A 41 -2.46 5.16 7.48
C PHE A 41 -3.08 6.35 6.72
N SER A 42 -2.98 6.39 5.40
CA SER A 42 -3.55 7.43 4.55
C SER A 42 -5.09 7.45 4.54
N ALA A 43 -5.73 6.34 4.92
CA ALA A 43 -7.19 6.25 5.01
C ALA A 43 -7.73 6.58 6.41
N PHE A 44 -6.87 6.77 7.41
CA PHE A 44 -7.29 6.98 8.79
C PHE A 44 -7.69 8.44 9.06
N SER A 45 -8.95 8.66 9.44
CA SER A 45 -9.54 9.96 9.76
C SER A 45 -9.02 10.58 11.06
N GLY A 46 -8.43 9.79 11.95
CA GLY A 46 -8.02 10.27 13.27
C GLY A 46 -9.12 10.26 14.34
N VAL A 47 -10.33 9.87 13.97
CA VAL A 47 -11.53 9.73 14.82
C VAL A 47 -12.22 8.42 14.55
#